data_AF-A0A354U546-F1
#
_entry.id   AF-A0A354U546-F1
#
_cell.length_a   1.000
_cell.length_b   1.000
_cell.length_c   1.000
_cell.angle_alpha   90.00
_cell.angle_beta   90.00
_cell.angle_gamma   90.00
#
_symmetry.space_group_name_H-M   'P 1'
#
loop_
_entity.id
_entity.type
_entity.pdbx_description
1 polymer ?
#
loop_
_entity_poly.entity_id
_entity_poly.type
_entity_poly.pdbx_seq_one_letter_code
_entity_poly.pdbx_strand_id
1 'polypeptide(L)'
;MHLFLLRMMTIAVALFFLVVSLFFVQLDYINMFTTIMGSLWCGGAGPIMVFGLYSRFGNLTGAWCAIIFGSGTSLAGLILQRTWALSVYPWLERHDWVDGLNSFLVAVSSPFNPWIEWQMNAVKFPINSYEISFISMILSVAAYIIGSYLTYKPYNLDKLLHRGAYADSSEPVPVREKWSLRNFFRKFIGITPEYTLGDKIIAYSVFGYSFVYSLLIVFIGIVVWNAIQPWPDSWWSVKFFLTSLLIPGIVGVISTVWFMIGGIHDAVSLFRDLEKRKENPDDNGQILDSDKIIGK
;
A
#
# COMPACT_ATOMS: atom_id res chain seq x y z
N MET A 1 5.88 27.77 18.52
CA MET A 1 4.74 26.88 18.83
C MET A 1 4.72 25.61 17.97
N HIS A 2 4.84 25.70 16.64
CA HIS A 2 4.79 24.53 15.73
C HIS A 2 5.87 23.45 16.00
N LEU A 3 7.13 23.82 16.25
CA LEU A 3 8.20 22.84 16.52
C LEU A 3 8.01 22.07 17.84
N PHE A 4 7.40 22.70 18.85
CA PHE A 4 7.08 22.03 20.12
C PHE A 4 5.97 21.01 19.93
N LEU A 5 4.91 21.37 19.18
CA LEU A 5 3.84 20.44 18.80
C LEU A 5 4.38 19.22 18.05
N LEU A 6 5.29 19.41 17.08
CA LEU A 6 5.90 18.31 16.34
C LEU A 6 6.68 17.35 17.27
N ARG A 7 7.45 17.88 18.22
CA ARG A 7 8.18 17.05 19.20
C ARG A 7 7.25 16.31 20.17
N MET A 8 6.14 16.93 20.57
CA MET A 8 5.14 16.26 21.40
C MET A 8 4.41 15.17 20.63
N MET A 9 4.15 15.37 19.33
CA MET A 9 3.57 14.35 18.47
C MET A 9 4.49 13.14 18.28
N THR A 10 5.80 13.32 18.11
CA THR A 10 6.73 12.17 18.02
C THR A 10 6.76 11.37 19.31
N ILE A 11 6.75 12.02 20.47
CA ILE A 11 6.65 11.33 21.77
C ILE A 11 5.32 10.60 21.92
N ALA A 12 4.21 11.24 21.54
CA ALA A 12 2.87 10.63 21.60
C ALA A 12 2.77 9.39 20.72
N VAL A 13 3.32 9.43 19.50
CA VAL A 13 3.39 8.28 18.59
C VAL A 13 4.24 7.16 19.21
N ALA A 14 5.42 7.48 19.75
CA ALA A 14 6.28 6.47 20.39
C ALA A 14 5.58 5.79 21.58
N LEU A 15 4.88 6.56 22.42
CA LEU A 15 4.15 6.04 23.56
C LEU A 15 2.95 5.18 23.11
N PHE A 16 2.22 5.60 22.08
CA PHE A 16 1.15 4.81 21.48
C PHE A 16 1.66 3.45 20.97
N PHE A 17 2.77 3.44 20.22
CA PHE A 17 3.38 2.19 19.75
C PHE A 17 3.83 1.29 20.90
N LEU A 18 4.41 1.86 21.96
CA LEU A 18 4.81 1.10 23.15
C LEU A 18 3.61 0.45 23.83
N VAL A 19 2.52 1.21 24.04
CA VAL A 19 1.28 0.70 24.62
C VAL A 19 0.70 -0.43 23.76
N VAL A 20 0.57 -0.22 22.45
CA VAL A 20 0.05 -1.24 21.53
C VAL A 20 0.92 -2.50 21.56
N SER A 21 2.26 -2.35 21.55
CA SER A 21 3.19 -3.48 21.59
C SER A 21 3.09 -4.30 22.87
N LEU A 22 2.76 -3.69 24.02
CA LEU A 22 2.56 -4.42 25.27
C LEU A 22 1.28 -5.27 25.27
N PHE A 23 0.24 -4.80 24.58
CA PHE A 23 -1.05 -5.49 24.51
C PHE A 23 -1.19 -6.44 23.32
N PHE A 24 -0.38 -6.29 22.26
CA PHE A 24 -0.40 -7.16 21.09
C PHE A 24 0.57 -8.32 21.26
N VAL A 25 0.03 -9.48 21.66
CA VAL A 25 0.72 -10.75 21.51
C VAL A 25 0.41 -11.30 20.12
N GLN A 26 1.44 -11.74 19.42
CA GLN A 26 1.34 -12.27 18.07
C GLN A 26 0.64 -13.64 18.10
N LEU A 27 -0.62 -13.69 17.64
CA LEU A 27 -1.44 -14.90 17.61
C LEU A 27 -1.27 -15.71 16.31
N ASP A 28 -0.80 -15.06 15.23
CA ASP A 28 -0.61 -15.66 13.91
C ASP A 28 0.87 -15.72 13.49
N TYR A 29 1.15 -16.50 12.44
CA TYR A 29 2.44 -16.49 11.77
C TYR A 29 2.88 -15.07 11.42
N ILE A 30 4.18 -14.79 11.57
CA ILE A 30 4.70 -13.42 11.49
C ILE A 30 4.31 -12.67 10.21
N ASN A 31 4.34 -13.37 9.07
CA ASN A 31 3.96 -12.79 7.78
C ASN A 31 2.47 -12.47 7.67
N MET A 32 1.58 -13.28 8.28
CA MET A 32 0.14 -13.03 8.28
C MET A 32 -0.20 -11.82 9.12
N PHE A 33 0.42 -11.71 10.29
CA PHE A 33 0.31 -10.54 11.15
C PHE A 33 0.81 -9.27 10.45
N THR A 34 2.00 -9.29 9.85
CA THR A 34 2.53 -8.14 9.10
C THR A 34 1.61 -7.76 7.93
N THR A 35 0.99 -8.74 7.28
CA THR A 35 0.06 -8.50 6.17
C THR A 35 -1.21 -7.78 6.63
N ILE A 36 -1.89 -8.24 7.68
CA ILE A 36 -3.12 -7.59 8.15
C ILE A 36 -2.84 -6.21 8.77
N MET A 37 -1.69 -6.04 9.43
CA MET A 37 -1.25 -4.73 9.93
C MET A 37 -0.96 -3.77 8.77
N GLY A 38 -0.31 -4.25 7.70
CA GLY A 38 -0.10 -3.48 6.48
C GLY A 38 -1.41 -3.15 5.76
N SER A 39 -2.39 -4.06 5.77
CA SER A 39 -3.67 -3.88 5.08
C SER A 39 -4.56 -2.82 5.75
N LEU A 40 -4.36 -2.52 7.03
CA LEU A 40 -5.04 -1.40 7.70
C LEU A 40 -4.84 -0.07 6.96
N TRP A 41 -3.67 0.15 6.37
CA TRP A 41 -3.41 1.35 5.57
C TRP A 41 -3.50 1.06 4.07
N CYS A 42 -2.80 0.03 3.61
CA CYS A 42 -2.71 -0.29 2.19
C CYS A 42 -4.07 -0.70 1.58
N GLY A 43 -4.98 -1.25 2.38
CA GLY A 43 -6.32 -1.61 1.95
C GLY A 43 -7.14 -0.41 1.45
N GLY A 44 -7.01 0.75 2.10
CA GLY A 44 -7.70 1.99 1.71
C GLY A 44 -6.91 2.90 0.78
N ALA A 45 -5.59 2.99 0.97
CA ALA A 45 -4.75 4.00 0.31
C ALA A 45 -4.57 3.77 -1.20
N GLY A 46 -4.52 2.52 -1.66
CA GLY A 46 -4.25 2.18 -3.05
C GLY A 46 -5.21 2.85 -4.04
N PRO A 47 -6.54 2.65 -3.90
CA PRO A 47 -7.54 3.28 -4.76
C PRO A 47 -7.49 4.80 -4.74
N ILE A 48 -7.23 5.41 -3.57
CA ILE A 48 -7.17 6.86 -3.42
C ILE A 48 -6.03 7.45 -4.25
N MET A 49 -4.84 6.85 -4.17
CA MET A 49 -3.67 7.31 -4.92
C MET A 49 -3.86 7.16 -6.43
N VAL A 50 -4.34 6.00 -6.88
CA VAL A 50 -4.51 5.72 -8.31
C VAL A 50 -5.62 6.58 -8.89
N PHE A 51 -6.81 6.57 -8.28
CA PHE A 51 -7.95 7.29 -8.84
C PHE A 51 -7.87 8.80 -8.59
N GLY A 52 -7.27 9.25 -7.49
CA GLY A 52 -7.10 10.68 -7.23
C GLY A 52 -6.18 11.38 -8.25
N LEU A 53 -5.13 10.72 -8.73
CA LEU A 53 -4.17 11.30 -9.67
C LEU A 53 -4.53 11.04 -11.14
N TYR A 54 -5.15 9.91 -11.44
CA TYR A 54 -5.34 9.46 -12.82
C TYR A 54 -6.81 9.41 -13.28
N SER A 55 -7.79 9.49 -12.38
CA SER A 55 -9.21 9.41 -12.75
C SER A 55 -9.92 10.75 -12.62
N ARG A 56 -10.82 11.03 -13.58
CA ARG A 56 -11.63 12.26 -13.58
C ARG A 56 -12.86 12.17 -12.68
N PHE A 57 -13.14 10.99 -12.12
CA PHE A 57 -14.27 10.75 -11.23
C PHE A 57 -13.87 10.73 -9.75
N GLY A 58 -12.57 10.76 -9.44
CA GLY A 58 -12.09 10.71 -8.07
C GLY A 58 -12.58 11.90 -7.24
N ASN A 59 -13.10 11.63 -6.05
CA ASN A 59 -13.57 12.69 -5.16
C ASN A 59 -13.35 12.35 -3.68
N LEU A 60 -13.58 13.35 -2.82
CA LEU A 60 -13.36 13.24 -1.38
C LEU A 60 -14.27 12.19 -0.73
N THR A 61 -15.53 12.09 -1.16
CA THR A 61 -16.47 11.08 -0.65
C THR A 61 -15.98 9.66 -0.94
N GLY A 62 -15.57 9.38 -2.17
CA GLY A 62 -15.00 8.09 -2.57
C GLY A 62 -13.73 7.77 -1.79
N ALA A 63 -12.88 8.77 -1.53
CA ALA A 63 -11.69 8.58 -0.69
C ALA A 63 -12.04 8.18 0.75
N TRP A 64 -13.03 8.83 1.38
CA TRP A 64 -13.50 8.44 2.71
C TRP A 64 -14.13 7.03 2.70
N CYS A 65 -14.92 6.70 1.69
CA CYS A 65 -15.48 5.37 1.52
C CYS A 65 -14.38 4.31 1.42
N ALA A 66 -13.33 4.53 0.62
CA ALA A 66 -12.21 3.61 0.51
C ALA A 66 -11.50 3.35 1.84
N ILE A 67 -11.24 4.42 2.61
CA ILE A 67 -10.59 4.29 3.93
C ILE A 67 -11.49 3.53 4.91
N ILE A 68 -12.77 3.90 5.00
CA ILE A 68 -13.71 3.29 5.95
C ILE A 68 -13.89 1.81 5.65
N PHE A 69 -14.15 1.44 4.38
CA PHE A 69 -14.37 0.05 4.02
C PHE A 69 -13.07 -0.75 3.98
N GLY A 70 -11.99 -0.23 3.39
CA GLY A 70 -10.70 -0.90 3.34
C GLY A 70 -10.11 -1.10 4.74
N SER A 71 -9.80 0.01 5.42
CA SER A 71 -9.16 -0.01 6.74
C SER A 71 -10.10 -0.62 7.79
N GLY A 72 -11.41 -0.33 7.70
CA GLY A 72 -12.41 -0.87 8.62
C GLY A 72 -12.58 -2.39 8.50
N THR A 73 -12.60 -2.96 7.29
CA THR A 73 -12.63 -4.43 7.13
C THR A 73 -11.36 -5.09 7.66
N SER A 74 -10.19 -4.48 7.45
CA SER A 74 -8.93 -4.99 8.01
C SER A 74 -8.91 -4.93 9.54
N LEU A 75 -9.40 -3.82 10.13
CA LEU A 75 -9.48 -3.65 11.58
C LEU A 75 -10.49 -4.62 12.21
N ALA A 76 -11.67 -4.76 11.59
CA ALA A 76 -12.69 -5.71 12.02
C ALA A 76 -12.15 -7.15 11.94
N GLY A 77 -11.49 -7.51 10.83
CA GLY A 77 -10.84 -8.81 10.67
C GLY A 77 -9.82 -9.10 11.77
N LEU A 78 -8.99 -8.11 12.11
CA LEU A 78 -8.01 -8.23 13.20
C LEU A 78 -8.71 -8.46 14.55
N ILE A 79 -9.71 -7.63 14.89
CA ILE A 79 -10.43 -7.74 16.16
C ILE A 79 -11.13 -9.10 16.27
N LEU A 80 -11.76 -9.56 15.18
CA LEU A 80 -12.41 -10.86 15.11
C LEU A 80 -11.39 -11.99 15.31
N GLN A 81 -10.26 -11.97 14.60
CA GLN A 81 -9.19 -12.96 14.78
C GLN A 81 -8.70 -13.02 16.24
N ARG A 82 -8.50 -11.84 16.86
CA ARG A 82 -8.03 -11.74 18.25
C ARG A 82 -9.06 -12.22 19.29
N THR A 83 -10.34 -11.95 19.06
CA THR A 83 -11.43 -12.26 20.00
C THR A 83 -12.15 -13.57 19.69
N TRP A 84 -11.71 -14.27 18.64
CA TRP A 84 -12.40 -15.44 18.08
C TRP A 84 -12.67 -16.54 19.11
N ALA A 85 -11.60 -17.13 19.65
CA ALA A 85 -11.69 -18.28 20.55
C ALA A 85 -12.28 -17.92 21.92
N LEU A 86 -12.11 -16.67 22.37
CA LEU A 86 -12.49 -16.25 23.72
C LEU A 86 -13.94 -15.76 23.80
N SER A 87 -14.43 -15.06 22.78
CA SER A 87 -15.71 -14.35 22.85
C SER A 87 -16.61 -14.62 21.66
N VAL A 88 -16.08 -14.60 20.43
CA VAL A 88 -16.93 -14.63 19.22
C VAL A 88 -17.49 -16.03 18.98
N TYR A 89 -16.64 -17.06 19.00
CA TYR A 89 -17.07 -18.44 18.76
C TYR A 89 -18.05 -18.95 19.84
N PRO A 90 -17.77 -18.79 21.16
CA PRO A 90 -18.73 -19.19 22.19
C PRO A 90 -20.06 -18.43 22.13
N TRP A 91 -20.05 -17.18 21.64
CA TRP A 91 -21.28 -16.41 21.45
C TRP A 91 -22.12 -16.95 20.28
N LEU A 92 -21.47 -17.35 19.18
CA LEU A 92 -22.11 -17.97 18.03
C LEU A 92 -22.70 -19.34 18.38
N GLU A 93 -21.99 -20.14 19.17
CA GLU A 93 -22.44 -21.45 19.66
C GLU A 93 -23.69 -21.31 20.54
N ARG A 94 -23.73 -20.33 21.45
CA ARG A 94 -24.90 -20.06 22.30
C ARG A 94 -26.16 -19.69 21.53
N HIS A 95 -26.02 -19.12 20.33
CA HIS A 95 -27.14 -18.72 19.48
C HIS A 95 -27.48 -19.76 18.40
N ASP A 96 -26.79 -20.90 18.37
CA ASP A 96 -26.96 -21.96 17.36
C ASP A 96 -26.70 -21.47 15.92
N TRP A 97 -25.83 -20.48 15.76
CA TRP A 97 -25.50 -19.88 14.45
C TRP A 97 -24.30 -20.55 13.78
N VAL A 98 -23.62 -21.44 14.48
CA VAL A 98 -22.38 -22.09 14.01
C VAL A 98 -22.66 -22.90 12.74
N ASP A 99 -23.70 -23.73 12.73
CA ASP A 99 -23.99 -24.61 11.59
C ASP A 99 -24.46 -23.84 10.35
N GLY A 100 -25.27 -22.79 10.55
CA GLY A 100 -25.74 -21.92 9.47
C GLY A 100 -24.59 -21.12 8.84
N LEU A 101 -23.73 -20.52 9.67
CA LEU A 101 -22.57 -19.78 9.18
C LEU A 101 -21.52 -20.71 8.56
N ASN A 102 -21.31 -21.89 9.12
CA ASN A 102 -20.41 -22.89 8.54
C ASN A 102 -20.88 -23.32 7.15
N SER A 103 -22.19 -23.62 7.01
CA SER A 103 -22.78 -23.98 5.72
C SER A 103 -22.63 -22.87 4.68
N PHE A 104 -22.84 -21.61 5.08
CA PHE A 104 -22.62 -20.45 4.22
C PHE A 104 -21.16 -20.31 3.81
N LEU A 105 -20.23 -20.37 4.76
CA LEU A 105 -18.80 -20.22 4.49
C LEU A 105 -18.27 -21.32 3.58
N VAL A 106 -18.64 -22.58 3.85
CA VAL A 106 -18.28 -23.72 3.01
C VAL A 106 -18.90 -23.59 1.62
N ALA A 107 -20.16 -23.16 1.50
CA ALA A 107 -20.78 -22.95 0.20
C ALA A 107 -20.03 -21.90 -0.63
N VAL A 108 -19.66 -20.76 -0.02
CA VAL A 108 -18.92 -19.68 -0.67
C VAL A 108 -17.48 -20.10 -1.02
N SER A 109 -16.82 -20.89 -0.17
CA SER A 109 -15.44 -21.33 -0.40
C SER A 109 -15.34 -22.58 -1.30
N SER A 110 -16.42 -23.37 -1.43
CA SER A 110 -16.43 -24.64 -2.18
C SER A 110 -15.89 -24.55 -3.62
N PRO A 111 -16.13 -23.48 -4.41
CA PRO A 111 -15.59 -23.38 -5.77
C PRO A 111 -14.07 -23.22 -5.82
N PHE A 112 -13.46 -22.85 -4.69
CA PHE A 112 -12.03 -22.55 -4.55
C PHE A 112 -11.28 -23.65 -3.80
N ASN A 113 -11.93 -24.76 -3.47
CA ASN A 113 -11.29 -25.92 -2.87
C ASN A 113 -10.28 -26.54 -3.85
N PRO A 114 -9.04 -26.90 -3.43
CA PRO A 114 -8.53 -26.97 -2.06
C PRO A 114 -7.72 -25.74 -1.59
N TRP A 115 -7.71 -24.64 -2.34
CA TRP A 115 -6.86 -23.48 -2.03
C TRP A 115 -7.44 -22.55 -0.97
N ILE A 116 -8.78 -22.41 -0.91
CA ILE A 116 -9.48 -21.59 0.08
C ILE A 116 -10.53 -22.47 0.76
N GLU A 117 -10.35 -22.71 2.06
CA GLU A 117 -11.25 -23.52 2.88
C GLU A 117 -11.71 -22.71 4.10
N TRP A 118 -12.93 -22.19 4.04
CA TRP A 118 -13.53 -21.48 5.17
C TRP A 118 -14.41 -22.43 5.95
N GLN A 119 -13.85 -22.98 7.02
CA GLN A 119 -14.57 -23.88 7.93
C GLN A 119 -14.59 -23.28 9.33
N MET A 120 -15.75 -23.40 10.00
CA MET A 120 -15.86 -23.01 11.39
C MET A 120 -14.98 -23.89 12.27
N ASN A 121 -14.13 -23.26 13.07
CA ASN A 121 -13.31 -23.92 14.06
C ASN A 121 -13.34 -23.12 15.37
N ALA A 122 -13.45 -23.82 16.51
CA ALA A 122 -13.54 -23.19 17.83
C ALA A 122 -12.28 -22.41 18.21
N VAL A 123 -11.13 -22.80 17.65
CA VAL A 123 -9.81 -22.27 18.03
C VAL A 123 -9.30 -21.29 16.97
N LYS A 124 -9.47 -21.61 15.69
CA LYS A 124 -8.91 -20.84 14.58
C LYS A 124 -9.99 -20.07 13.83
N PHE A 125 -9.73 -18.78 13.57
CA PHE A 125 -10.61 -17.99 12.71
C PHE A 125 -10.63 -18.56 11.28
N PRO A 126 -11.81 -18.72 10.64
CA PRO A 126 -11.94 -19.37 9.33
C PRO A 126 -11.22 -18.66 8.18
N ILE A 127 -11.10 -17.34 8.24
CA ILE A 127 -10.55 -16.52 7.15
C ILE A 127 -9.13 -16.08 7.52
N ASN A 128 -8.19 -16.30 6.61
CA ASN A 128 -6.79 -15.97 6.82
C ASN A 128 -6.52 -14.45 6.66
N SER A 129 -5.49 -13.92 7.31
CA SER A 129 -5.06 -12.51 7.20
C SER A 129 -4.80 -12.06 5.76
N TYR A 130 -4.27 -12.94 4.91
CA TYR A 130 -4.10 -12.65 3.46
C TYR A 130 -5.44 -12.49 2.74
N GLU A 131 -6.43 -13.32 3.08
CA GLU A 131 -7.77 -13.28 2.49
C GLU A 131 -8.54 -12.05 2.96
N ILE A 132 -8.42 -11.69 4.26
CA ILE A 132 -8.97 -10.45 4.80
C ILE A 132 -8.37 -9.24 4.08
N SER A 133 -7.05 -9.22 3.88
CA SER A 133 -6.39 -8.14 3.14
C SER A 133 -6.90 -8.03 1.70
N PHE A 134 -7.15 -9.17 1.03
CA PHE A 134 -7.68 -9.19 -0.32
C PHE A 134 -9.13 -8.66 -0.37
N ILE A 135 -10.00 -9.13 0.52
CA ILE A 135 -11.38 -8.68 0.63
C ILE A 135 -11.43 -7.18 0.95
N SER A 136 -10.61 -6.71 1.89
CA SER A 136 -10.45 -5.30 2.24
C SER A 136 -10.10 -4.45 1.01
N MET A 137 -9.16 -4.90 0.18
CA MET A 137 -8.76 -4.18 -1.02
C MET A 137 -9.87 -4.12 -2.06
N ILE A 138 -10.61 -5.22 -2.27
CA ILE A 138 -11.78 -5.24 -3.18
C ILE A 138 -12.86 -4.29 -2.69
N LEU A 139 -13.23 -4.38 -1.41
CA LEU A 139 -14.25 -3.51 -0.81
C LEU A 139 -13.86 -2.05 -0.89
N SER A 140 -12.59 -1.72 -0.67
CA SER A 140 -12.06 -0.37 -0.83
C SER A 140 -12.19 0.16 -2.26
N VAL A 141 -11.79 -0.63 -3.26
CA VAL A 141 -11.93 -0.26 -4.68
C VAL A 141 -13.39 -0.04 -5.04
N ALA A 142 -14.27 -0.98 -4.66
CA ALA A 142 -15.70 -0.90 -4.93
C ALA A 142 -16.33 0.31 -4.24
N ALA A 143 -16.04 0.52 -2.96
CA ALA A 143 -16.54 1.65 -2.19
C ALA A 143 -16.03 3.00 -2.73
N TYR A 144 -14.78 3.07 -3.18
CA TYR A 144 -14.25 4.25 -3.85
C TYR A 144 -15.04 4.57 -5.11
N ILE A 145 -15.23 3.59 -5.99
CA ILE A 145 -15.92 3.76 -7.27
C ILE A 145 -17.38 4.16 -7.02
N ILE A 146 -18.09 3.41 -6.18
CA ILE A 146 -19.49 3.66 -5.86
C ILE A 146 -19.67 5.04 -5.22
N GLY A 147 -18.90 5.35 -4.16
CA GLY A 147 -18.97 6.64 -3.47
C GLY A 147 -18.62 7.82 -4.38
N SER A 148 -17.64 7.63 -5.28
CA SER A 148 -17.24 8.64 -6.25
C SER A 148 -18.34 8.90 -7.28
N TYR A 149 -18.94 7.85 -7.85
CA TYR A 149 -20.00 8.02 -8.85
C TYR A 149 -21.29 8.58 -8.26
N LEU A 150 -21.66 8.18 -7.04
CA LEU A 150 -22.86 8.71 -6.36
C LEU A 150 -22.77 10.21 -6.06
N THR A 151 -21.57 10.76 -5.88
CA THR A 151 -21.34 12.17 -5.55
C THR A 151 -20.56 12.91 -6.63
N TYR A 152 -20.58 12.39 -7.86
CA TYR A 152 -19.78 12.90 -8.96
C TYR A 152 -20.13 14.36 -9.29
N LYS A 153 -19.12 15.21 -9.29
CA LYS A 153 -19.18 16.57 -9.81
C LYS A 153 -18.07 16.73 -10.84
N PRO A 154 -18.35 17.25 -12.05
CA PRO A 154 -17.31 17.42 -13.06
C PRO A 154 -16.29 18.46 -12.60
N TYR A 155 -15.01 18.12 -12.67
CA TYR A 155 -13.89 19.03 -12.38
C TYR A 155 -12.75 18.82 -13.39
N ASN A 156 -11.94 19.86 -13.59
CA ASN A 156 -10.80 19.80 -14.48
C ASN A 156 -9.56 19.32 -13.73
N LEU A 157 -9.34 18.01 -13.75
CA LEU A 157 -8.16 17.38 -13.15
C LEU A 157 -6.84 17.89 -13.75
N ASP A 158 -6.84 18.21 -15.05
CA ASP A 158 -5.63 18.66 -15.73
C ASP A 158 -5.20 20.06 -15.24
N LYS A 159 -6.18 20.92 -14.89
CA LYS A 159 -5.94 22.19 -14.20
C LYS A 159 -5.46 21.99 -12.76
N LEU A 160 -6.07 21.06 -12.01
CA LEU A 160 -5.73 20.80 -10.61
C LEU A 160 -4.27 20.33 -10.44
N LEU A 161 -3.80 19.48 -11.36
CA LEU A 161 -2.47 18.90 -11.30
C LEU A 161 -1.44 19.65 -12.17
N HIS A 162 -1.77 20.85 -12.65
CA HIS A 162 -0.92 21.66 -13.54
C HIS A 162 -0.29 20.82 -14.66
N ARG A 163 -1.10 20.03 -15.37
CA ARG A 163 -0.62 19.10 -16.41
C ARG A 163 -1.24 19.38 -17.76
N GLY A 164 -0.53 19.02 -18.82
CA GLY A 164 -1.00 19.20 -20.20
C GLY A 164 -1.12 20.67 -20.58
N ALA A 165 -2.33 21.14 -20.88
CA ALA A 165 -2.57 22.52 -21.31
C ALA A 165 -2.35 23.57 -20.21
N TYR A 166 -2.26 23.14 -18.93
CA TYR A 166 -2.04 23.99 -17.76
C TYR A 166 -0.68 23.74 -17.11
N ALA A 167 0.24 23.08 -17.81
CA ALA A 167 1.61 22.90 -17.33
C ALA A 167 2.34 24.25 -17.30
N ASP A 168 3.15 24.46 -16.27
CA ASP A 168 3.95 25.66 -16.15
C ASP A 168 4.90 25.77 -17.35
N SER A 169 4.87 26.94 -18.00
CA SER A 169 5.55 27.21 -19.29
C SER A 169 7.06 26.95 -19.32
N SER A 170 7.69 26.75 -18.15
CA SER A 170 9.10 26.41 -17.98
C SER A 170 9.41 24.92 -18.09
N GLU A 171 8.42 24.03 -17.98
CA GLU A 171 8.63 22.59 -18.09
C GLU A 171 8.41 22.11 -19.53
N PRO A 172 9.38 21.40 -20.13
CA PRO A 172 9.20 20.85 -21.46
C PRO A 172 8.04 19.87 -21.45
N VAL A 173 6.99 20.15 -22.24
CA VAL A 173 5.85 19.24 -22.41
C VAL A 173 6.40 17.87 -22.85
N PRO A 174 6.20 16.81 -22.06
CA PRO A 174 6.79 15.51 -22.38
C PRO A 174 6.22 15.03 -23.70
N VAL A 175 7.09 14.92 -24.71
CA VAL A 175 6.73 14.43 -26.04
C VAL A 175 6.19 13.01 -25.86
N ARG A 176 4.91 12.79 -26.19
CA ARG A 176 4.30 11.46 -26.20
C ARG A 176 4.95 10.61 -27.29
N GLU A 177 6.12 10.03 -27.00
CA GLU A 177 6.74 9.06 -27.89
C GLU A 177 5.78 7.87 -28.09
N LYS A 178 5.65 7.38 -29.32
CA LYS A 178 4.84 6.17 -29.58
C LYS A 178 5.50 4.95 -28.94
N TRP A 179 4.71 3.98 -28.49
CA TRP A 179 5.23 2.72 -27.96
C TRP A 179 5.88 1.93 -29.11
N SER A 180 7.14 1.55 -28.93
CA SER A 180 7.92 0.68 -29.81
C SER A 180 8.54 -0.41 -28.97
N LEU A 181 8.73 -1.62 -29.52
CA LEU A 181 9.35 -2.75 -28.83
C LEU A 181 10.73 -2.40 -28.25
N ARG A 182 11.49 -1.51 -28.92
CA ARG A 182 12.81 -1.03 -28.44
C ARG A 182 12.69 -0.04 -27.27
N ASN A 183 11.60 0.72 -27.21
CA ASN A 183 11.34 1.68 -26.14
C ASN A 183 10.50 1.08 -25.00
N PHE A 184 9.97 -0.15 -25.17
CA PHE A 184 9.15 -0.84 -24.18
C PHE A 184 9.90 -1.01 -22.86
N PHE A 185 11.11 -1.57 -22.88
CA PHE A 185 11.90 -1.76 -21.66
C PHE A 185 12.28 -0.43 -20.99
N ARG A 186 12.68 0.58 -21.77
CA ARG A 186 13.03 1.91 -21.23
C ARG A 186 11.81 2.60 -20.59
N LYS A 187 10.63 2.51 -21.21
CA LYS A 187 9.38 3.07 -20.68
C LYS A 187 8.80 2.27 -19.53
N PHE A 188 8.98 0.95 -19.53
CA PHE A 188 8.51 0.07 -18.46
C PHE A 188 9.27 0.32 -17.16
N ILE A 189 10.59 0.58 -17.25
CA ILE A 189 11.39 1.00 -16.09
C ILE A 189 11.06 2.47 -15.70
N GLY A 190 10.54 3.27 -16.64
CA GLY A 190 10.09 4.64 -16.36
C GLY A 190 11.23 5.65 -16.15
N ILE A 191 12.45 5.33 -16.61
CA ILE A 191 13.60 6.23 -16.48
C ILE A 191 13.48 7.35 -17.51
N THR A 192 13.18 8.54 -17.01
CA THR A 192 13.06 9.74 -17.81
C THR A 192 14.42 10.46 -17.94
N PRO A 193 14.60 11.34 -18.94
CA PRO A 193 15.87 12.05 -19.14
C PRO A 193 16.29 12.90 -17.94
N GLU A 194 15.34 13.33 -17.11
CA GLU A 194 15.54 14.20 -15.95
C GLU A 194 16.24 13.48 -14.78
N TYR A 195 16.36 12.15 -14.83
CA TYR A 195 17.02 11.39 -13.77
C TYR A 195 18.52 11.71 -13.70
N THR A 196 18.99 12.05 -12.50
CA THR A 196 20.43 12.17 -12.24
C THR A 196 21.11 10.81 -12.36
N LEU A 197 22.45 10.79 -12.41
CA LEU A 197 23.20 9.52 -12.43
C LEU A 197 22.91 8.68 -11.17
N GLY A 198 22.72 9.32 -10.02
CA GLY A 198 22.33 8.65 -8.77
C GLY A 198 20.93 8.03 -8.87
N ASP A 199 19.95 8.79 -9.34
CA ASP A 199 18.56 8.31 -9.46
C ASP A 199 18.44 7.12 -10.42
N LYS A 200 19.24 7.12 -11.51
CA LYS A 200 19.30 5.99 -12.44
C LYS A 200 19.80 4.72 -11.76
N ILE A 201 20.87 4.82 -10.98
CA ILE A 201 21.41 3.66 -10.26
C ILE A 201 20.37 3.10 -9.28
N ILE A 202 19.67 3.96 -8.56
CA ILE A 202 18.61 3.56 -7.63
C ILE A 202 17.48 2.85 -8.39
N ALA A 203 16.97 3.47 -9.45
CA ALA A 203 15.91 2.91 -10.27
C ALA A 203 16.27 1.52 -10.85
N TYR A 204 17.47 1.39 -11.42
CA TYR A 204 17.96 0.11 -11.94
C TYR A 204 18.19 -0.92 -10.82
N SER A 205 18.66 -0.51 -9.65
CA SER A 205 18.88 -1.41 -8.51
C SER A 205 17.57 -1.96 -7.98
N VAL A 206 16.55 -1.11 -7.78
CA VAL A 206 15.21 -1.53 -7.34
C VAL A 206 14.54 -2.39 -8.40
N PHE A 207 14.67 -2.05 -9.69
CA PHE A 207 14.16 -2.87 -10.78
C PHE A 207 14.84 -4.24 -10.84
N GLY A 208 16.17 -4.29 -10.72
CA GLY A 208 16.94 -5.53 -10.68
C GLY A 208 16.55 -6.41 -9.50
N TYR A 209 16.38 -5.81 -8.31
CA TYR A 209 15.93 -6.52 -7.12
C TYR A 209 14.51 -7.09 -7.29
N SER A 210 13.55 -6.27 -7.68
CA SER A 210 12.13 -6.66 -7.74
C SER A 210 11.83 -7.57 -8.93
N PHE A 211 12.33 -7.23 -10.12
CA PHE A 211 11.99 -7.94 -11.35
C PHE A 211 12.95 -9.10 -11.63
N VAL A 212 14.26 -8.84 -11.65
CA VAL A 212 15.23 -9.89 -12.00
C VAL A 212 15.39 -10.88 -10.86
N TYR A 213 15.68 -10.42 -9.65
CA TYR A 213 15.91 -11.30 -8.53
C TYR A 213 14.61 -11.92 -8.00
N SER A 214 13.64 -11.11 -7.57
CA SER A 214 12.44 -11.65 -6.91
C SER A 214 11.50 -12.39 -7.89
N LEU A 215 11.22 -11.82 -9.07
CA LEU A 215 10.29 -12.44 -10.02
C LEU A 215 10.98 -13.50 -10.89
N LEU A 216 12.05 -13.16 -11.62
CA LEU A 216 12.64 -14.12 -12.58
C LEU A 216 13.41 -15.25 -11.88
N ILE A 217 14.29 -14.94 -10.92
CA ILE A 217 15.15 -15.94 -10.28
C ILE A 217 14.37 -16.70 -9.19
N VAL A 218 13.82 -16.00 -8.20
CA VAL A 218 13.21 -16.63 -7.02
C VAL A 218 11.84 -17.23 -7.33
N PHE A 219 10.98 -16.55 -8.10
CA PHE A 219 9.66 -17.09 -8.40
C PHE A 219 9.70 -18.01 -9.63
N ILE A 220 9.97 -17.46 -10.83
CA ILE A 220 9.94 -18.24 -12.08
C ILE A 220 10.99 -19.35 -12.07
N GLY A 221 12.22 -19.05 -11.64
CA GLY A 221 13.30 -20.06 -11.58
C GLY A 221 12.96 -21.26 -10.70
N ILE A 222 12.38 -21.02 -9.51
CA ILE A 222 11.95 -22.11 -8.62
C ILE A 222 10.74 -22.85 -9.20
N VAL A 223 9.77 -22.15 -9.80
CA VAL A 223 8.60 -22.80 -10.45
C VAL A 223 9.04 -23.71 -11.59
N VAL A 224 9.94 -23.23 -12.46
CA VAL A 224 10.49 -24.01 -13.58
C VAL A 224 11.29 -25.19 -13.06
N TRP A 225 12.14 -25.00 -12.05
CA TRP A 225 12.88 -26.10 -11.45
C TRP A 225 11.93 -27.15 -10.88
N ASN A 226 10.93 -26.72 -10.08
CA ASN A 226 9.95 -27.60 -9.47
C ASN A 226 9.09 -28.36 -10.49
N ALA A 227 8.89 -27.80 -11.68
CA ALA A 227 8.19 -28.45 -12.78
C ALA A 227 9.04 -29.54 -13.47
N ILE A 228 10.37 -29.39 -13.49
CA ILE A 228 11.29 -30.40 -14.06
C ILE A 228 11.59 -31.49 -13.04
N GLN A 229 11.89 -31.12 -11.79
CA GLN A 229 12.14 -32.02 -10.68
C GLN A 229 11.54 -31.45 -9.40
N PRO A 230 10.81 -32.26 -8.60
CA PRO A 230 10.26 -31.80 -7.32
C PRO A 230 11.34 -31.15 -6.47
N TRP A 231 11.10 -29.90 -6.10
CA TRP A 231 12.03 -29.12 -5.30
C TRP A 231 12.16 -29.73 -3.90
N PRO A 232 13.37 -30.10 -3.45
CA PRO A 232 13.51 -30.84 -2.19
C PRO A 232 13.11 -29.98 -0.98
N ASP A 233 12.54 -30.63 0.05
CA ASP A 233 12.00 -29.95 1.23
C ASP A 233 13.02 -29.05 1.97
N SER A 234 14.26 -29.51 2.07
CA SER A 234 15.35 -28.75 2.72
C SER A 234 15.66 -27.42 2.03
N TRP A 235 15.43 -27.32 0.72
CA TRP A 235 15.72 -26.11 -0.03
C TRP A 235 14.67 -25.01 0.19
N TRP A 236 13.48 -25.33 0.69
CA TRP A 236 12.51 -24.31 1.11
C TRP A 236 13.02 -23.52 2.33
N SER A 237 13.73 -24.17 3.26
CA SER A 237 14.37 -23.50 4.38
C SER A 237 15.51 -22.59 3.92
N VAL A 238 16.33 -23.03 2.95
CA VAL A 238 17.40 -22.22 2.37
C VAL A 238 16.83 -21.01 1.64
N LYS A 239 15.79 -21.21 0.83
CA LYS A 239 15.06 -20.12 0.16
C LYS A 239 14.58 -19.10 1.19
N PHE A 240 13.86 -19.55 2.22
CA PHE A 240 13.35 -18.67 3.28
C PHE A 240 14.48 -17.89 3.96
N PHE A 241 15.58 -18.55 4.35
CA PHE A 241 16.72 -17.89 4.94
C PHE A 241 17.30 -16.79 4.04
N LEU A 242 17.48 -17.07 2.75
CA LEU A 242 18.02 -16.10 1.80
C LEU A 242 17.06 -14.93 1.54
N THR A 243 15.79 -15.22 1.22
CA THR A 243 14.83 -14.22 0.75
C THR A 243 14.18 -13.42 1.87
N SER A 244 14.08 -13.99 3.07
CA SER A 244 13.39 -13.36 4.21
C SER A 244 14.34 -12.80 5.25
N LEU A 245 15.58 -13.32 5.35
CA LEU A 245 16.53 -12.89 6.39
C LEU A 245 17.78 -12.26 5.80
N LEU A 246 18.58 -13.02 5.03
CA LEU A 246 19.92 -12.60 4.63
C LEU A 246 19.89 -11.38 3.70
N ILE A 247 19.16 -11.47 2.60
CA ILE A 247 19.16 -10.40 1.58
C ILE A 247 18.44 -9.15 2.09
N PRO A 248 17.22 -9.23 2.67
CA PRO A 248 16.59 -8.07 3.30
C PRO A 248 17.44 -7.49 4.44
N GLY A 249 18.17 -8.32 5.20
CA GLY A 249 19.10 -7.86 6.23
C GLY A 249 20.25 -7.04 5.65
N ILE A 250 20.91 -7.51 4.58
CA ILE A 250 21.98 -6.77 3.89
C ILE A 250 21.43 -5.46 3.32
N VAL A 251 20.30 -5.51 2.61
CA VAL A 251 19.66 -4.32 2.04
C VAL A 251 19.27 -3.35 3.15
N GLY A 252 18.76 -3.84 4.29
CA GLY A 252 18.40 -3.04 5.45
C GLY A 252 19.60 -2.30 6.04
N VAL A 253 20.75 -2.97 6.20
CA VAL A 253 21.98 -2.32 6.68
C VAL A 253 22.46 -1.24 5.71
N ILE A 254 22.55 -1.56 4.42
CA ILE A 254 23.01 -0.61 3.39
C ILE A 254 22.07 0.59 3.31
N SER A 255 20.76 0.35 3.22
CA SER A 255 19.75 1.41 3.12
C SER A 255 19.65 2.26 4.37
N THR A 256 19.83 1.69 5.57
CA THR A 256 19.85 2.47 6.82
C THR A 256 20.99 3.48 6.83
N VAL A 257 22.21 3.04 6.48
CA VAL A 257 23.37 3.94 6.41
C VAL A 257 23.16 5.00 5.33
N TRP A 258 22.70 4.59 4.15
CA TRP A 258 22.46 5.50 3.03
C TRP A 258 21.38 6.54 3.33
N PHE A 259 20.20 6.12 3.81
CA PHE A 259 19.10 7.03 4.17
C PHE A 259 19.42 7.90 5.37
N MET A 260 20.23 7.43 6.31
CA MET A 260 20.68 8.27 7.42
C MET A 260 21.53 9.44 6.91
N ILE A 261 22.51 9.17 6.04
CA ILE A 261 23.37 10.22 5.47
C ILE A 261 22.56 11.17 4.58
N GLY A 262 21.77 10.61 3.66
CA GLY A 262 20.92 11.40 2.75
C GLY A 262 19.88 12.22 3.50
N GLY A 263 19.20 11.62 4.47
CA GLY A 263 18.18 12.29 5.28
C GLY A 263 18.74 13.44 6.13
N ILE A 264 19.96 13.30 6.67
CA ILE A 264 20.62 14.42 7.37
C ILE A 264 20.96 15.54 6.38
N HIS A 265 21.53 15.21 5.22
CA HIS A 265 21.87 16.19 4.19
C HIS A 265 20.63 16.97 3.72
N ASP A 266 19.56 16.27 3.38
CA ASP A 266 18.33 16.86 2.86
C ASP A 266 17.61 17.67 3.93
N ALA A 267 17.61 17.22 5.19
CA ALA A 267 17.07 18.01 6.30
C ALA A 267 17.82 19.35 6.44
N VAL A 268 19.16 19.34 6.35
CA VAL A 268 19.97 20.56 6.39
C VAL A 268 19.69 21.46 5.19
N SER A 269 19.56 20.89 3.98
CA SER A 269 19.20 21.66 2.79
C SER A 269 17.84 22.32 2.93
N LEU A 270 16.84 21.57 3.39
CA LEU A 270 15.49 22.08 3.61
C LEU A 270 15.48 23.30 4.54
N PHE A 271 16.20 23.27 5.66
CA PHE A 271 16.27 24.42 6.57
C PHE A 271 16.96 25.64 5.92
N ARG A 272 18.00 25.43 5.11
CA ARG A 272 18.68 26.51 4.37
C ARG A 272 17.78 27.12 3.30
N ASP A 273 16.96 26.31 2.64
CA ASP A 273 16.05 26.79 1.59
C ASP A 273 14.85 27.52 2.18
N LEU A 274 14.33 27.03 3.32
CA LEU A 274 13.28 27.72 4.08
C LEU A 274 13.75 29.09 4.60
N GLU A 275 15.00 29.20 5.05
CA GLU A 275 15.59 30.49 5.46
C GLU A 275 15.62 31.50 4.31
N LYS A 276 15.78 31.03 3.07
CA LYS A 276 15.85 31.87 1.87
C LYS A 276 14.49 32.10 1.20
N ARG A 277 13.42 31.45 1.67
CA ARG A 277 12.09 31.53 1.04
C ARG A 277 11.51 32.93 1.22
N LYS A 278 11.05 33.53 0.12
CA LYS A 278 10.18 34.73 0.17
C LYS A 278 8.73 34.26 0.36
N GLU A 279 8.07 34.72 1.41
CA GLU A 279 6.65 34.41 1.64
C GLU A 279 5.79 35.03 0.53
N ASN A 280 5.00 34.19 -0.15
CA ASN A 280 3.93 34.61 -1.04
C ASN A 280 2.60 34.46 -0.30
N PRO A 281 1.90 35.55 0.06
CA PRO A 281 0.63 35.51 0.79
C PRO A 281 -0.51 34.82 0.02
N ASP A 282 -0.41 34.73 -1.31
CA ASP A 282 -1.48 34.22 -2.18
C ASP A 282 -1.36 32.71 -2.47
N ASP A 283 -0.26 32.08 -2.05
CA ASP A 283 -0.02 30.65 -2.25
C ASP A 283 -0.46 29.85 -1.01
N ASN A 284 -1.76 29.52 -0.96
CA ASN A 284 -2.37 28.73 0.12
C ASN A 284 -2.56 27.24 -0.24
N GLY A 285 -2.03 26.79 -1.38
CA GLY A 285 -2.13 25.40 -1.83
C GLY A 285 -3.56 24.95 -2.22
N GLN A 286 -4.50 25.87 -2.38
CA GLN A 286 -5.88 25.60 -2.78
C GLN A 286 -6.27 26.44 -4.00
N ILE A 287 -7.11 25.90 -4.89
CA ILE A 287 -7.72 26.69 -5.96
C ILE A 287 -9.03 27.26 -5.41
N LEU A 288 -9.09 28.57 -5.21
CA LEU A 288 -10.30 29.24 -4.72
C LEU A 288 -11.26 29.52 -5.89
N ASP A 289 -12.55 29.67 -5.57
CA ASP A 289 -13.58 29.97 -6.57
C ASP A 289 -13.34 31.32 -7.30
N SER A 290 -12.57 32.23 -6.69
CA SER A 290 -12.11 33.48 -7.30
C SER A 290 -11.13 33.29 -8.47
N ASP A 291 -10.45 32.14 -8.54
CA ASP A 291 -9.45 31.80 -9.58
C ASP A 291 -10.07 31.01 -10.74
N LYS A 292 -11.40 30.85 -10.72
CA LYS A 292 -12.17 30.45 -11.89
C LYS A 292 -12.22 31.65 -12.83
N ILE A 293 -11.32 31.65 -13.81
CA ILE A 293 -11.46 32.49 -15.00
C ILE A 293 -12.88 32.28 -15.53
N ILE A 294 -13.70 33.32 -15.44
CA ILE A 294 -15.00 33.40 -16.09
C ILE A 294 -14.70 33.29 -17.58
N GLY A 295 -14.86 32.09 -18.12
CA GLY A 295 -14.75 31.85 -19.55
C GLY A 295 -15.75 32.75 -20.29
N LYS A 296 -15.24 33.52 -21.23
CA LYS A 296 -16.02 33.88 -22.42
C LYS A 296 -16.31 32.61 -23.22
#